data_AF-A0A9P5ERL4-F1
#
_entry.id   AF-A0A9P5ERL4-F1
#
_cell.length_a   1.000
_cell.length_b   1.000
_cell.length_c   1.000
_cell.angle_alpha   90.00
_cell.angle_beta   90.00
_cell.angle_gamma   90.00
#
_symmetry.space_group_name_H-M   'P 1'
#
loop_
_entity.id
_entity.type
_entity.pdbx_description
1 polymer ?
#
loop_
_entity_poly.entity_id
_entity_poly.type
_entity_poly.pdbx_seq_one_letter_code
_entity_poly.pdbx_strand_id
1 'polypeptide(L)'
;MVAERIRLAKRFEGIDTENQILLSLLDQSYHAPEVTEGSFNSTKVYHDLQRQYAQGGPDPPGTCWQGFFGHLHGYGSTYYSYVFDRVLAERVWRVVFKAGADGKALDRANGERLKEKLLKWGGSRDPWQCLADTLQDDRLAKGDDKAMALVGSWGIKDDHA
;
A
#
# COMPACT_ATOMS: atom_id res chain seq x y z
N MET A 1 5.01 19.79 22.93
CA MET A 1 5.81 20.13 21.75
C MET A 1 5.92 18.99 20.73
N VAL A 2 6.40 17.79 21.09
CA VAL A 2 6.51 16.65 20.13
C VAL A 2 5.15 16.12 19.68
N ALA A 3 4.23 15.84 20.63
CA ALA A 3 2.90 15.32 20.31
C ALA A 3 2.09 16.26 19.39
N GLU A 4 2.23 17.57 19.60
CA GLU A 4 1.58 18.60 18.77
C GLU A 4 2.13 18.62 17.34
N ARG A 5 3.46 18.54 17.18
CA ARG A 5 4.10 18.41 15.85
C ARG A 5 3.65 17.15 15.12
N ILE A 6 3.53 16.02 15.84
CA ILE A 6 3.02 14.77 15.27
C ILE A 6 1.56 14.93 14.83
N ARG A 7 0.71 15.56 15.65
CA ARG A 7 -0.70 15.79 15.30
C ARG A 7 -0.83 16.69 14.06
N LEU A 8 -0.03 17.76 13.98
CA LEU A 8 0.00 18.64 12.81
C LEU A 8 0.46 17.91 11.55
N ALA A 9 1.51 17.08 11.66
CA ALA A 9 2.02 16.29 10.53
C ALA A 9 1.00 15.28 10.01
N LYS A 10 0.13 14.74 10.87
CA LYS A 10 -0.90 13.76 10.49
C LYS A 10 -2.21 14.39 10.02
N ARG A 11 -2.34 15.73 10.03
CA ARG A 11 -3.62 16.43 9.77
C ARG A 11 -4.25 16.07 8.42
N PHE A 12 -3.44 15.78 7.40
CA PHE A 12 -3.89 15.54 6.03
C PHE A 12 -3.65 14.10 5.56
N GLU A 13 -3.33 13.18 6.47
CA GLU A 13 -2.98 11.78 6.12
C GLU A 13 -4.07 11.04 5.34
N GLY A 14 -5.34 11.43 5.54
CA GLY A 14 -6.48 10.90 4.80
C GLY A 14 -6.45 11.29 3.34
N ILE A 15 -6.19 12.57 3.04
CA ILE A 15 -6.08 13.08 1.67
C ILE A 15 -4.84 12.48 0.98
N ASP A 16 -3.73 12.37 1.71
CA ASP A 16 -2.52 11.73 1.19
C ASP A 16 -2.78 10.26 0.83
N THR A 17 -3.53 9.54 1.67
CA THR A 17 -3.91 8.14 1.43
C THR A 17 -4.89 8.00 0.26
N GLU A 18 -5.89 8.89 0.17
CA GLU A 18 -6.80 8.94 -0.97
C GLU A 18 -6.03 9.14 -2.28
N ASN A 19 -5.07 10.07 -2.30
CA ASN A 19 -4.25 10.31 -3.49
C ASN A 19 -3.42 9.06 -3.87
N GLN A 20 -2.85 8.35 -2.89
CA GLN A 20 -2.14 7.09 -3.16
C GLN A 20 -3.07 6.02 -3.76
N ILE A 21 -4.31 5.91 -3.28
CA ILE A 21 -5.32 4.99 -3.82
C ILE A 21 -5.71 5.41 -5.25
N LEU A 22 -5.96 6.69 -5.47
CA LEU A 22 -6.30 7.23 -6.79
C LEU A 22 -5.21 6.92 -7.82
N LEU A 23 -3.94 7.15 -7.47
CA LEU A 23 -2.81 6.85 -8.33
C LEU A 23 -2.62 5.35 -8.57
N SER A 24 -2.97 4.52 -7.59
CA SER A 24 -3.00 3.05 -7.74
C SER A 24 -4.04 2.63 -8.77
N LEU A 25 -5.26 3.18 -8.68
CA LEU A 25 -6.34 2.93 -9.64
C LEU A 25 -6.01 3.42 -11.04
N LEU A 26 -5.36 4.59 -11.14
CA LEU A 26 -4.90 5.17 -12.39
C LEU A 26 -3.89 4.26 -13.07
N ASP A 27 -2.86 3.84 -12.33
CA ASP A 27 -1.82 2.95 -12.82
C ASP A 27 -2.42 1.61 -13.29
N GLN A 28 -3.33 1.00 -12.53
CA GLN A 28 -4.02 -0.22 -12.99
C GLN A 28 -4.84 0.02 -14.26
N SER A 29 -5.57 1.14 -14.34
CA SER A 29 -6.40 1.47 -15.51
C SER A 29 -5.56 1.71 -16.78
N TYR A 30 -4.31 2.16 -16.64
CA TYR A 30 -3.39 2.38 -17.76
C TYR A 30 -2.61 1.13 -18.17
N HIS A 31 -2.78 0.03 -17.44
CA HIS A 31 -2.22 -1.28 -17.78
C HIS A 31 -3.32 -2.32 -18.01
N ALA A 32 -4.56 -1.87 -18.16
CA ALA A 32 -5.71 -2.70 -18.48
C ALA A 32 -5.87 -2.84 -20.01
N PRO A 33 -6.53 -3.91 -20.51
CA PRO A 33 -6.67 -4.17 -21.94
C PRO A 33 -7.31 -3.03 -22.76
N GLU A 34 -8.18 -2.24 -22.13
CA GLU A 34 -8.94 -1.13 -22.72
C GLU A 34 -8.04 -0.03 -23.29
N VAL A 35 -6.78 0.03 -22.86
CA VAL A 35 -5.77 0.98 -23.37
C VAL A 35 -5.48 0.77 -24.85
N THR A 36 -5.74 -0.44 -25.38
CA THR A 36 -5.55 -0.77 -26.80
C THR A 36 -6.70 -0.28 -27.69
N GLU A 37 -7.79 0.22 -27.12
CA GLU A 37 -8.92 0.74 -27.86
C GLU A 37 -8.61 2.12 -28.47
N GLY A 38 -9.00 2.34 -29.73
CA GLY A 38 -8.77 3.64 -30.40
C GLY A 38 -9.51 4.82 -29.76
N SER A 39 -10.49 4.56 -28.91
CA SER A 39 -11.23 5.56 -28.11
C SER A 39 -10.58 5.88 -26.76
N PHE A 40 -9.49 5.19 -26.39
CA PHE A 40 -8.86 5.39 -25.09
C PHE A 40 -8.36 6.82 -24.91
N ASN A 41 -8.71 7.42 -23.78
CA ASN A 41 -8.31 8.78 -23.43
C ASN A 41 -7.82 8.80 -21.98
N SER A 42 -6.51 8.87 -21.80
CA SER A 42 -5.86 8.87 -20.49
C SER A 42 -6.35 10.02 -19.61
N THR A 43 -6.42 11.25 -20.14
CA THR A 43 -6.93 12.41 -19.39
C THR A 43 -8.35 12.17 -18.89
N LYS A 44 -9.23 11.64 -19.75
CA LYS A 44 -10.60 11.33 -19.36
C LYS A 44 -10.65 10.31 -18.24
N VAL A 45 -9.88 9.22 -18.34
CA VAL A 45 -9.80 8.17 -17.32
C VAL A 45 -9.35 8.76 -15.98
N TYR A 46 -8.29 9.57 -15.96
CA TYR A 46 -7.82 10.19 -14.73
C TYR A 46 -8.87 11.10 -14.09
N HIS A 47 -9.50 11.97 -14.88
CA HIS A 47 -10.57 12.84 -14.39
C HIS A 47 -11.82 12.06 -13.95
N ASP A 48 -12.15 10.93 -14.59
CA ASP A 48 -13.25 10.05 -14.18
C ASP A 48 -12.96 9.41 -12.82
N LEU A 49 -11.74 8.91 -12.61
CA LEU A 49 -11.30 8.36 -11.33
C LEU A 49 -11.35 9.42 -10.22
N GLN A 50 -10.89 10.64 -10.49
CA GLN A 50 -11.00 11.75 -9.53
C GLN A 50 -12.46 12.06 -9.19
N ARG A 51 -13.36 12.13 -10.18
CA ARG A 51 -14.80 12.33 -9.94
C ARG A 51 -15.40 11.24 -9.06
N GLN A 52 -14.97 9.99 -9.25
CA GLN A 52 -15.55 8.85 -8.57
C GLN A 52 -15.02 8.67 -7.14
N TYR A 53 -13.72 8.91 -6.94
CA TYR A 53 -13.03 8.50 -5.71
C TYR A 53 -12.40 9.64 -4.92
N ALA A 54 -12.14 10.82 -5.52
CA ALA A 54 -11.50 11.92 -4.82
C ALA A 54 -12.52 12.89 -4.21
N GLN A 55 -12.36 13.25 -2.94
CA GLN A 55 -13.25 14.24 -2.29
C GLN A 55 -13.09 15.65 -2.87
N GLY A 56 -11.92 15.95 -3.43
CA GLY A 56 -11.62 17.24 -4.05
C GLY A 56 -12.23 17.44 -5.45
N GLY A 57 -12.80 16.39 -6.05
CA GLY A 57 -13.26 16.40 -7.44
C GLY A 57 -12.10 16.38 -8.46
N PRO A 58 -12.42 16.46 -9.77
CA PRO A 58 -11.42 16.40 -10.83
C PRO A 58 -10.65 17.70 -10.98
N ASP A 59 -9.45 17.58 -11.54
CA ASP A 59 -8.66 18.74 -11.99
C ASP A 59 -9.44 19.56 -13.03
N PRO A 60 -9.09 20.86 -13.22
CA PRO A 60 -9.74 21.71 -14.20
C PRO A 60 -9.75 21.09 -15.61
N PRO A 61 -10.84 21.26 -16.39
CA PRO A 61 -10.93 20.75 -17.76
C PRO A 61 -9.73 21.19 -18.62
N GLY A 62 -9.22 20.26 -19.44
CA GLY A 62 -8.09 20.51 -20.34
C GLY A 62 -6.71 20.32 -19.72
N THR A 63 -6.63 20.08 -18.40
CA THR A 63 -5.37 19.66 -17.75
C THR A 63 -5.05 18.19 -18.04
N CYS A 64 -3.76 17.84 -18.00
CA CYS A 64 -3.26 16.48 -18.25
C CYS A 64 -2.19 16.08 -17.23
N TRP A 65 -2.50 16.23 -15.93
CA TRP A 65 -1.52 16.01 -14.86
C TRP A 65 -0.89 14.61 -14.89
N GLN A 66 -1.63 13.59 -15.34
CA GLN A 66 -1.10 12.22 -15.49
C GLN A 66 0.16 12.15 -16.37
N GLY A 67 0.37 13.11 -17.28
CA GLY A 67 1.59 13.17 -18.10
C GLY A 67 2.86 13.43 -17.28
N PHE A 68 2.71 13.95 -16.06
CA PHE A 68 3.80 14.15 -15.10
C PHE A 68 3.95 12.97 -14.13
N PHE A 69 3.12 11.93 -14.26
CA PHE A 69 3.18 10.77 -13.38
C PHE A 69 4.32 9.83 -13.80
N GLY A 70 5.55 10.22 -13.46
CA GLY A 70 6.78 9.54 -13.88
C GLY A 70 6.88 8.07 -13.45
N HIS A 71 6.11 7.63 -12.46
CA HIS A 71 6.08 6.22 -12.03
C HIS A 71 5.67 5.27 -13.15
N LEU A 72 4.80 5.73 -14.07
CA LEU A 72 4.37 4.94 -15.23
C LEU A 72 5.57 4.53 -16.11
N HIS A 73 6.67 5.29 -16.06
CA HIS A 73 7.91 4.94 -16.73
C HIS A 73 8.79 4.05 -15.84
N GLY A 74 8.74 2.73 -16.09
CA GLY A 74 9.61 1.74 -15.46
C GLY A 74 9.01 0.99 -14.28
N TYR A 75 7.91 1.49 -13.69
CA TYR A 75 7.20 0.83 -12.57
C TYR A 75 5.71 0.61 -12.83
N GLY A 76 5.27 0.75 -14.09
CA GLY A 76 3.87 0.61 -14.46
C GLY A 76 3.24 -0.69 -13.94
N SER A 77 1.97 -0.62 -13.56
CA SER A 77 1.14 -1.67 -12.94
C SER A 77 1.45 -2.02 -11.48
N THR A 78 2.35 -1.30 -10.82
CA THR A 78 2.80 -1.63 -9.45
C THR A 78 2.56 -0.55 -8.40
N TYR A 79 1.93 0.60 -8.73
CA TYR A 79 1.80 1.71 -7.76
C TYR A 79 1.00 1.33 -6.50
N TYR A 80 0.06 0.38 -6.61
CA TYR A 80 -0.71 -0.14 -5.48
C TYR A 80 0.17 -0.73 -4.36
N SER A 81 1.40 -1.16 -4.70
CA SER A 81 2.38 -1.70 -3.75
C SER A 81 2.66 -0.74 -2.60
N TYR A 82 2.66 0.59 -2.81
CA TYR A 82 2.92 1.54 -1.72
C TYR A 82 1.88 1.46 -0.60
N VAL A 83 0.59 1.37 -0.95
CA VAL A 83 -0.49 1.25 0.05
C VAL A 83 -0.52 -0.16 0.63
N PHE A 84 -0.32 -1.17 -0.22
CA PHE A 84 -0.28 -2.57 0.17
C PHE A 84 0.84 -2.85 1.19
N ASP A 85 2.07 -2.43 0.90
CA ASP A 85 3.23 -2.61 1.77
C ASP A 85 3.09 -1.85 3.09
N ARG A 86 2.40 -0.71 3.08
CA ARG A 86 2.09 0.02 4.32
C ARG A 86 1.17 -0.78 5.24
N VAL A 87 0.19 -1.49 4.68
CA VAL A 87 -0.68 -2.41 5.44
C VAL A 87 0.13 -3.59 5.99
N LEU A 88 1.01 -4.19 5.17
CA LEU A 88 1.89 -5.27 5.61
C LEU A 88 2.83 -4.85 6.74
N ALA A 89 3.46 -3.67 6.61
CA ALA A 89 4.37 -3.13 7.60
C ALA A 89 3.65 -2.87 8.94
N GLU A 90 2.46 -2.30 8.92
CA GLU A 90 1.63 -2.11 10.12
C GLU A 90 1.26 -3.45 10.76
N ARG A 91 0.91 -4.46 9.95
CA ARG A 91 0.60 -5.81 10.46
C ARG A 91 1.81 -6.43 11.15
N VAL A 92 2.99 -6.33 10.55
CA VAL A 92 4.25 -6.80 11.17
C VAL A 92 4.53 -6.05 12.48
N TRP A 93 4.36 -4.72 12.49
CA TRP A 93 4.54 -3.90 13.70
C TRP A 93 3.64 -4.37 14.85
N ARG A 94 2.36 -4.62 14.58
CA ARG A 94 1.40 -5.07 15.60
C ARG A 94 1.64 -6.51 16.04
N VAL A 95 1.83 -7.43 15.09
CA VAL A 95 1.93 -8.87 15.41
C VAL A 95 3.28 -9.22 16.01
N VAL A 96 4.38 -8.75 15.40
CA VAL A 96 5.75 -9.10 15.79
C VAL A 96 6.22 -8.23 16.95
N PHE A 97 6.00 -6.92 16.88
CA PHE A 97 6.52 -5.97 17.89
C PHE A 97 5.46 -5.50 18.89
N LYS A 98 4.24 -6.06 18.86
CA LYS A 98 3.14 -5.73 19.80
C LYS A 98 2.83 -4.24 19.86
N ALA A 99 2.95 -3.56 18.74
CA ALA A 99 2.81 -2.10 18.65
C ALA A 99 3.70 -1.32 19.64
N GLY A 100 4.81 -1.94 20.09
CA GLY A 100 5.72 -1.39 21.08
C GLY A 100 5.30 -1.52 22.54
N ALA A 101 4.15 -2.16 22.84
CA ALA A 101 3.71 -2.42 24.21
C ALA A 101 4.76 -3.24 24.98
N ASP A 102 4.88 -2.99 26.29
CA ASP A 102 5.76 -3.74 27.21
C ASP A 102 7.23 -3.86 26.75
N GLY A 103 7.74 -2.84 26.04
CA GLY A 103 9.11 -2.83 25.53
C GLY A 103 9.34 -3.78 24.34
N LYS A 104 8.30 -4.36 23.75
CA LYS A 104 8.39 -5.33 22.65
C LYS A 104 8.98 -4.76 21.36
N ALA A 105 9.01 -3.44 21.21
CA ALA A 105 9.74 -2.76 20.14
C ALA A 105 11.26 -3.03 20.18
N LEU A 106 11.82 -3.21 21.39
CA LEU A 106 13.26 -3.35 21.62
C LEU A 106 13.65 -4.78 22.05
N ASP A 107 12.68 -5.70 22.05
CA ASP A 107 12.91 -7.11 22.38
C ASP A 107 13.73 -7.78 21.27
N ARG A 108 14.91 -8.29 21.62
CA ARG A 108 15.81 -8.98 20.69
C ARG A 108 15.12 -10.13 19.97
N ALA A 109 14.24 -10.87 20.64
CA ALA A 109 13.57 -12.03 20.03
C ALA A 109 12.68 -11.60 18.86
N ASN A 110 12.03 -10.44 18.94
CA ASN A 110 11.19 -9.89 17.87
C ASN A 110 12.03 -9.43 16.68
N GLY A 111 13.18 -8.79 16.95
CA GLY A 111 14.16 -8.42 15.91
C GLY A 111 14.72 -9.65 15.17
N GLU A 112 15.12 -10.69 15.91
CA GLU A 112 15.59 -11.95 15.30
C GLU A 112 14.46 -12.64 14.51
N ARG A 113 13.21 -12.60 14.98
CA ARG A 113 12.06 -13.12 14.21
C ARG A 113 11.93 -12.42 12.86
N LEU A 114 11.94 -11.08 12.84
CA LEU A 114 11.85 -10.32 11.59
C LEU A 114 13.03 -10.62 10.66
N LYS A 115 14.26 -10.65 11.20
CA LYS A 115 15.48 -10.93 10.45
C LYS A 115 15.47 -12.35 9.85
N GLU A 116 15.22 -13.36 10.66
CA GLU A 116 15.34 -14.76 10.29
C GLU A 116 14.20 -15.24 9.38
N LYS A 117 13.03 -14.60 9.45
CA LYS A 117 11.86 -15.01 8.67
C LYS A 117 11.62 -14.17 7.42
N LEU A 118 11.96 -12.87 7.44
CA LEU A 118 11.73 -11.95 6.33
C LEU A 118 13.04 -11.46 5.70
N LEU A 119 13.85 -10.70 6.45
CA LEU A 119 14.88 -9.84 5.85
C LEU A 119 16.07 -10.62 5.27
N LYS A 120 16.54 -11.68 5.93
CA LYS A 120 17.79 -12.38 5.54
C LYS A 120 17.71 -13.01 4.14
N TRP A 121 16.51 -13.23 3.63
CA TRP A 121 16.29 -13.96 2.39
C TRP A 121 16.44 -13.07 1.16
N GLY A 122 16.26 -11.76 1.28
CA GLY A 122 16.16 -10.87 0.11
C GLY A 122 15.16 -11.44 -0.91
N GLY A 123 15.56 -11.49 -2.19
CA GLY A 123 14.76 -12.09 -3.27
C GLY A 123 14.93 -13.61 -3.45
N SER A 124 15.63 -14.32 -2.56
CA SER A 124 15.93 -15.76 -2.73
C SER A 124 14.83 -16.71 -2.24
N ARG A 125 13.78 -16.18 -1.60
CA ARG A 125 12.65 -16.95 -1.09
C ARG A 125 11.34 -16.28 -1.47
N ASP A 126 10.31 -17.09 -1.65
CA ASP A 126 8.96 -16.61 -1.91
C ASP A 126 8.51 -15.59 -0.83
N PRO A 127 8.07 -14.38 -1.23
CA PRO A 127 7.74 -13.32 -0.28
C PRO A 127 6.51 -13.64 0.55
N TRP A 128 5.54 -14.38 0.02
CA TRP A 128 4.33 -14.77 0.75
C TRP A 128 4.64 -15.80 1.83
N GLN A 129 5.55 -16.74 1.56
CA GLN A 129 6.05 -17.66 2.56
C GLN A 129 6.87 -16.92 3.64
N CYS A 130 7.70 -15.95 3.26
CA CYS A 130 8.42 -15.10 4.23
C CYS A 130 7.44 -14.34 5.15
N LEU A 131 6.38 -13.77 4.58
CA LEU A 131 5.35 -13.06 5.31
C LEU A 131 4.55 -13.99 6.24
N ALA A 132 4.12 -15.16 5.75
CA ALA A 132 3.42 -16.17 6.53
C ALA A 132 4.25 -16.63 7.73
N ASP A 133 5.53 -16.95 7.54
CA ASP A 133 6.45 -17.33 8.61
C ASP A 133 6.64 -16.18 9.62
N THR A 134 6.78 -14.95 9.11
CA THR A 134 7.02 -13.76 9.94
C THR A 134 5.80 -13.43 10.78
N LEU A 135 4.60 -13.55 10.24
CA LEU A 135 3.35 -13.29 10.95
C LEU A 135 2.82 -14.52 11.70
N GLN A 136 3.39 -15.70 11.46
CA GLN A 136 2.90 -17.00 11.95
C GLN A 136 1.44 -17.24 11.52
N ASP A 137 1.14 -16.99 10.24
CA ASP A 137 -0.18 -17.13 9.65
C ASP A 137 -0.11 -17.83 8.29
N ASP A 138 -0.32 -19.16 8.28
CA ASP A 138 -0.21 -20.01 7.10
C ASP A 138 -1.23 -19.68 6.00
N ARG A 139 -2.29 -18.93 6.32
CA ARG A 139 -3.29 -18.50 5.33
C ARG A 139 -2.67 -17.61 4.25
N LEU A 140 -1.53 -16.97 4.55
CA LEU A 140 -0.82 -16.07 3.62
C LEU A 140 0.10 -16.82 2.66
N ALA A 141 0.55 -18.03 3.00
CA ALA A 141 1.69 -18.68 2.36
C ALA A 141 1.51 -18.92 0.85
N LYS A 142 0.27 -19.02 0.38
CA LYS A 142 -0.04 -19.24 -1.04
C LYS A 142 0.04 -17.99 -1.91
N GLY A 143 -0.12 -16.80 -1.33
CA GLY A 143 -0.17 -15.55 -2.08
C GLY A 143 -1.28 -15.46 -3.14
N ASP A 144 -2.36 -16.21 -2.95
CA ASP A 144 -3.51 -16.24 -3.85
C ASP A 144 -4.51 -15.12 -3.55
N ASP A 145 -5.62 -15.08 -4.28
CA ASP A 145 -6.69 -14.07 -4.09
C ASP A 145 -7.22 -14.04 -2.65
N LYS A 146 -7.19 -15.16 -1.92
CA LYS A 146 -7.62 -15.21 -0.52
C LYS A 146 -6.58 -14.55 0.38
N ALA A 147 -5.29 -14.79 0.14
CA ALA A 147 -4.23 -14.08 0.84
C ALA A 147 -4.28 -12.57 0.57
N MET A 148 -4.51 -12.16 -0.68
CA MET A 148 -4.70 -10.76 -1.05
C MET A 148 -5.91 -10.12 -0.36
N ALA A 149 -7.07 -10.80 -0.37
CA ALA A 149 -8.27 -10.33 0.32
C ALA A 149 -8.06 -10.23 1.84
N LEU A 150 -7.33 -11.18 2.43
CA LEU A 150 -6.98 -11.15 3.84
C LEU A 150 -6.12 -9.92 4.16
N VAL A 151 -5.08 -9.62 3.38
CA VAL A 151 -4.29 -8.40 3.56
C VAL A 151 -5.16 -7.15 3.42
N GLY A 152 -6.03 -7.12 2.40
CA GLY A 152 -6.97 -6.03 2.17
C GLY A 152 -7.92 -5.76 3.34
N SER A 153 -8.19 -6.77 4.18
CA SER A 153 -9.07 -6.64 5.35
C SER A 153 -8.40 -5.99 6.58
N TRP A 154 -7.07 -5.90 6.63
CA TRP A 154 -6.36 -5.40 7.82
C TRP A 154 -6.43 -3.87 7.95
N GLY A 155 -6.49 -3.13 6.83
CA GLY A 155 -6.43 -1.67 6.86
C GLY A 155 -5.11 -1.11 7.43
N ILE A 156 -4.97 0.22 7.42
CA ILE A 156 -3.72 0.92 7.83
C ILE A 156 -3.71 1.25 9.33
N LYS A 157 -4.84 1.10 10.02
CA LYS A 157 -5.00 1.34 11.46
C LYS A 157 -5.93 0.27 12.03
N ASP A 158 -5.41 -0.95 12.14
CA ASP A 158 -6.15 -2.07 12.70
C ASP A 158 -6.11 -1.99 14.24
N ASP A 159 -7.17 -1.48 14.86
CA ASP A 159 -7.31 -1.50 16.32
C ASP A 159 -7.69 -2.90 16.87
N HIS A 160 -7.78 -3.93 16.00
CA HIS A 160 -8.23 -5.29 16.35
C HIS A 160 -7.14 -6.38 16.28
N ALA A 161 -5.86 -6.02 16.23
CA ALA A 161 -4.75 -6.98 16.18
C ALA A 161 -4.13 -7.29 17.55
#